data_AF-C6R9L1-F1
#
_entry.id   AF-C6R9L1-F1
#
_cell.length_a   1.000
_cell.length_b   1.000
_cell.length_c   1.000
_cell.angle_alpha   90.00
_cell.angle_beta   90.00
_cell.angle_gamma   90.00
#
_symmetry.space_group_name_H-M   'P 1'
#
loop_
_entity.id
_entity.type
_entity.pdbx_description
1 polymer ?
#
loop_
_entity_poly.entity_id
_entity_poly.type
_entity_poly.pdbx_seq_one_letter_code
_entity_poly.pdbx_strand_id
1 'polypeptide(L)'
;MVEVDPLIESLYRWSDISGVLLMGIIGGTMARKRGYDIIGFFFIAMFSSLGGGMVRDVLINRGTVAAMSQPEYLYLAFAGALIARFVYFKGKTWDYLQAHGDAVVSGLWAATGAVKAITYGLPLIPCIMMGVFTATGGSMIRDIVMGREPSVFGDNQPTVIPAVACAIIVLVGHHYDMMAVGMIIGPLVSIFLALLGIWAGWRVPAYQEWAPLNDTAAQVKVLAKKAENKSRAVGRRLEPHRVRSWRHRQMEAALQRRIEKEVRSGKRRKEAAAEASEFMESFESDVDQLSVQATEAENTDFGVDLSGDSYEAEEQASHEESQRLLDTILEDDKLTDELIDRLMKRYNSRD
;
A
#
# COMPACT_ATOMS: atom_id res chain seq x y z
N MET A 1 35.93 21.70 17.68
CA MET A 1 34.87 21.61 16.66
C MET A 1 35.59 21.69 15.33
N VAL A 2 35.54 20.65 14.51
CA VAL A 2 36.10 20.74 13.15
C VAL A 2 35.29 21.83 12.46
N GLU A 3 35.93 22.93 12.05
CA GLU A 3 35.28 23.93 11.19
C GLU A 3 34.95 23.21 9.88
N VAL A 4 33.68 22.83 9.73
CA VAL A 4 33.16 22.32 8.47
C VAL A 4 33.04 23.52 7.54
N ASP A 5 33.47 23.37 6.30
CA ASP A 5 33.34 24.42 5.28
C ASP A 5 31.88 24.93 5.23
N PRO A 6 31.63 26.25 5.34
CA PRO A 6 30.30 26.83 5.27
C PRO A 6 29.50 26.37 4.04
N LEU A 7 30.17 26.11 2.92
CA LEU A 7 29.54 25.61 1.71
C LEU A 7 29.00 24.19 1.90
N ILE A 8 29.78 23.30 2.52
CA ILE A 8 29.36 21.92 2.83
C ILE A 8 28.16 21.92 3.78
N GLU A 9 28.20 22.74 4.83
CA GLU A 9 27.09 22.85 5.78
C GLU A 9 25.81 23.36 5.10
N SER A 10 25.93 24.37 4.24
CA SER A 10 24.78 24.91 3.50
C SER A 10 24.18 23.88 2.52
N LEU A 11 25.02 23.17 1.76
CA LEU A 11 24.58 22.11 0.85
C LEU A 11 23.90 20.96 1.60
N TYR A 12 24.48 20.56 2.74
CA TYR A 12 23.92 19.52 3.59
C TYR A 12 22.52 19.91 4.06
N ARG A 13 22.41 21.10 4.66
CA ARG A 13 21.16 21.58 5.26
C ARG A 13 20.06 21.72 4.21
N TRP A 14 20.35 22.36 3.08
CA TRP A 14 19.39 22.50 1.98
C TRP A 14 18.93 21.16 1.42
N SER A 15 19.86 20.21 1.21
CA SER A 15 19.54 18.89 0.69
C SER A 15 18.66 18.10 1.66
N ASP A 16 18.95 18.16 2.96
CA ASP A 16 18.22 17.40 3.97
C ASP A 16 16.80 17.96 4.18
N ILE A 17 16.67 19.27 4.45
CA ILE A 17 15.38 19.88 4.79
C ILE A 17 14.41 19.98 3.60
N SER A 18 14.93 20.17 2.38
CA SER A 18 14.09 20.13 1.17
C SER A 18 13.52 18.74 0.94
N GLY A 19 14.32 17.70 1.18
CA GLY A 19 13.89 16.31 1.16
C GLY A 19 12.77 16.02 2.16
N VAL A 20 12.88 16.54 3.39
CA VAL A 20 11.86 16.39 4.43
C VAL A 20 10.51 16.97 3.99
N LEU A 21 10.51 18.18 3.43
CA LEU A 21 9.28 18.81 2.93
C LEU A 21 8.65 17.98 1.79
N LEU A 22 9.44 17.63 0.77
CA LEU A 22 8.97 16.88 -0.39
C LEU A 22 8.43 15.51 0.00
N MET A 23 9.15 14.80 0.88
CA MET A 23 8.76 13.48 1.34
C MET A 23 7.55 13.52 2.29
N GLY A 24 7.37 14.61 3.03
CA GLY A 24 6.14 14.87 3.78
C GLY A 24 4.92 14.98 2.86
N ILE A 25 5.09 15.63 1.70
CA ILE A 25 4.05 15.71 0.66
C ILE A 25 3.79 14.31 0.07
N ILE A 26 4.83 13.62 -0.40
CA ILE A 26 4.71 12.30 -1.02
C ILE A 26 4.07 11.29 -0.06
N GLY A 27 4.59 11.19 1.17
CA GLY A 27 4.07 10.30 2.22
C GLY A 27 2.62 10.62 2.58
N GLY A 28 2.28 11.91 2.73
CA GLY A 28 0.90 12.33 2.96
C GLY A 28 -0.04 11.94 1.81
N THR A 29 0.37 12.13 0.55
CA THR A 29 -0.46 11.71 -0.59
C THR A 29 -0.68 10.19 -0.63
N MET A 30 0.31 9.40 -0.24
CA MET A 30 0.16 7.94 -0.12
C MET A 30 -0.82 7.56 1.00
N ALA A 31 -0.73 8.25 2.15
CA ALA A 31 -1.64 8.03 3.26
C ALA A 31 -3.10 8.34 2.88
N ARG A 32 -3.30 9.42 2.12
CA ARG A 32 -4.62 9.76 1.56
C ARG A 32 -5.13 8.70 0.59
N LYS A 33 -4.29 8.19 -0.31
CA LYS A 33 -4.68 7.13 -1.27
C LYS A 33 -5.17 5.88 -0.53
N ARG A 34 -4.66 5.62 0.68
CA ARG A 34 -5.04 4.50 1.54
C ARG A 34 -6.25 4.77 2.45
N GLY A 35 -6.78 5.98 2.46
CA GLY A 35 -7.97 6.32 3.24
C GLY A 35 -7.74 6.37 4.75
N TYR A 36 -6.51 6.60 5.21
CA TYR A 36 -6.23 6.80 6.64
C TYR A 36 -6.89 8.07 7.18
N ASP A 37 -7.19 8.05 8.48
CA ASP A 37 -7.73 9.19 9.21
C ASP A 37 -6.69 10.32 9.33
N ILE A 38 -7.07 11.45 9.93
CA ILE A 38 -6.15 12.61 10.03
C ILE A 38 -4.91 12.27 10.85
N ILE A 39 -5.04 11.47 11.91
CA ILE A 39 -3.93 11.11 12.79
C ILE A 39 -2.96 10.21 12.02
N GLY A 40 -3.45 9.10 11.44
CA GLY A 40 -2.66 8.20 10.61
C GLY A 40 -2.00 8.93 9.44
N PHE A 41 -2.71 9.86 8.80
CA PHE A 41 -2.16 10.68 7.72
C PHE A 41 -0.90 11.46 8.13
N PHE A 42 -0.92 12.15 9.29
CA PHE A 42 0.25 12.89 9.77
C PHE A 42 1.39 11.95 10.16
N PHE A 43 1.10 10.84 10.84
CA PHE A 43 2.14 9.88 11.22
C PHE A 43 2.83 9.24 10.01
N ILE A 44 2.08 8.83 8.98
CA ILE A 44 2.66 8.29 7.74
C ILE A 44 3.53 9.33 7.04
N ALA A 45 3.09 10.59 6.97
CA ALA A 45 3.90 11.67 6.39
C ALA A 45 5.18 11.94 7.20
N MET A 46 5.10 11.92 8.53
CA MET A 46 6.27 12.09 9.42
C MET A 46 7.24 10.92 9.32
N PHE A 47 6.75 9.67 9.30
CA PHE A 47 7.61 8.49 9.13
C PHE A 47 8.32 8.51 7.78
N SER A 48 7.61 8.88 6.71
CA SER A 48 8.20 9.02 5.38
C SER A 48 9.30 10.09 5.37
N SER A 49 9.05 11.25 5.97
CA SER A 49 9.94 12.42 5.89
C SER A 49 11.12 12.41 6.87
N LEU A 50 10.96 11.80 8.05
CA LEU A 50 11.97 11.83 9.11
C LEU A 50 12.61 10.46 9.37
N GLY A 51 11.92 9.37 9.03
CA GLY A 51 12.30 8.02 9.42
C GLY A 51 13.72 7.63 8.99
N GLY A 52 14.12 7.93 7.76
CA GLY A 52 15.47 7.62 7.26
C GLY A 52 16.57 8.35 8.04
N GLY A 53 16.39 9.67 8.26
CA GLY A 53 17.32 10.48 9.04
C GLY A 53 17.37 10.08 10.52
N MET A 54 16.24 9.66 11.10
CA MET A 54 16.19 9.14 12.48
C MET A 54 16.94 7.82 12.60
N VAL A 55 16.75 6.88 11.66
CA VAL A 55 17.48 5.61 11.63
C VAL A 55 18.98 5.86 11.51
N ARG A 56 19.40 6.71 10.57
CA ARG A 56 20.80 7.13 10.41
C ARG A 56 21.38 7.66 11.72
N ASP A 57 20.70 8.61 12.35
CA ASP A 57 21.23 9.30 13.53
C ASP A 57 21.32 8.36 14.74
N VAL A 58 20.35 7.46 14.91
CA VAL A 58 20.38 6.42 15.94
C VAL A 58 21.51 5.42 15.70
N LEU A 59 21.74 5.00 14.46
CA LEU A 59 22.81 4.05 14.12
C LEU A 59 24.21 4.66 14.28
N ILE A 60 24.37 5.94 13.95
CA ILE A 60 25.62 6.67 14.20
C ILE A 60 25.83 6.84 15.72
N ASN A 61 24.74 6.96 16.49
CA ASN A 61 24.75 7.08 17.96
C ASN A 61 25.67 8.21 18.47
N ARG A 62 25.61 9.38 17.80
CA ARG A 62 26.36 10.58 18.18
C ARG A 62 25.41 11.77 18.28
N GLY A 63 25.13 12.20 19.51
CA GLY A 63 24.28 13.34 19.81
C GLY A 63 22.79 13.04 19.69
N THR A 64 21.97 14.09 19.77
CA THR A 64 20.52 14.01 19.62
C THR A 64 20.15 13.88 18.15
N VAL A 65 19.16 13.05 17.84
CA VAL A 65 18.58 12.90 16.50
C VAL A 65 18.19 14.28 15.94
N ALA A 66 18.58 14.58 14.70
CA ALA A 66 18.42 15.92 14.10
C ALA A 66 16.96 16.39 14.13
N ALA A 67 16.01 15.48 13.89
CA ALA A 67 14.57 15.76 13.95
C ALA A 67 14.09 16.25 15.33
N MET A 68 14.80 15.90 16.41
CA MET A 68 14.49 16.34 17.77
C MET A 68 15.32 17.54 18.21
N SER A 69 16.51 17.72 17.60
CA SER A 69 17.43 18.80 17.93
C SER A 69 17.09 20.11 17.22
N GLN A 70 16.56 20.01 15.99
CA GLN A 70 16.30 21.14 15.12
C GLN A 70 14.82 21.18 14.73
N PRO A 71 14.06 22.20 15.19
CA PRO A 71 12.61 22.23 15.03
C PRO A 71 12.15 22.37 13.57
N GLU A 72 13.02 22.88 12.70
CA GLU A 72 12.77 23.02 11.25
C GLU A 72 12.40 21.70 10.56
N TYR A 73 12.98 20.57 10.97
CA TYR A 73 12.65 19.26 10.42
C TYR A 73 11.18 18.90 10.69
N LEU A 74 10.72 19.10 11.93
CA LEU A 74 9.33 18.86 12.30
C LEU A 74 8.39 19.84 11.58
N TYR A 75 8.73 21.13 11.56
CA TYR A 75 7.90 22.13 10.87
C TYR A 75 7.72 21.82 9.39
N LEU A 76 8.78 21.40 8.70
CA LEU A 76 8.71 21.06 7.27
C LEU A 76 8.00 19.73 7.01
N ALA A 77 8.17 18.73 7.87
CA ALA A 77 7.41 17.48 7.81
C ALA A 77 5.90 17.73 7.95
N PHE A 78 5.50 18.53 8.95
CA PHE A 78 4.12 18.94 9.17
C PHE A 78 3.59 19.81 8.03
N ALA A 79 4.38 20.77 7.53
CA ALA A 79 4.00 21.59 6.38
C ALA A 79 3.78 20.74 5.13
N GLY A 80 4.65 19.78 4.86
CA GLY A 80 4.51 18.83 3.75
C GLY A 80 3.24 17.99 3.86
N ALA A 81 2.94 17.50 5.07
CA ALA A 81 1.68 16.80 5.34
C ALA A 81 0.46 17.71 5.11
N LEU A 82 0.48 18.95 5.60
CA LEU A 82 -0.61 19.92 5.38
C LEU A 82 -0.81 20.23 3.89
N ILE A 83 0.27 20.42 3.13
CA ILE A 83 0.20 20.59 1.67
C ILE A 83 -0.44 19.37 1.04
N ALA A 84 0.01 18.16 1.39
CA ALA A 84 -0.61 16.92 0.97
C ALA A 84 -2.07 16.76 1.42
N ARG A 85 -2.53 17.50 2.44
CA ARG A 85 -3.92 17.48 2.95
C ARG A 85 -4.84 18.48 2.25
N PHE A 86 -4.32 19.61 1.79
CA PHE A 86 -5.15 20.65 1.16
C PHE A 86 -5.03 20.70 -0.36
N VAL A 87 -3.93 20.20 -0.93
CA VAL A 87 -3.73 20.19 -2.38
C VAL A 87 -4.30 18.90 -2.97
N TYR A 88 -5.03 19.03 -4.07
CA TYR A 88 -5.69 17.91 -4.74
C TYR A 88 -4.77 17.25 -5.76
N PHE A 89 -3.94 16.34 -5.28
CA PHE A 89 -3.04 15.55 -6.11
C PHE A 89 -3.79 14.34 -6.71
N LYS A 90 -4.13 14.41 -8.01
CA LYS A 90 -4.78 13.32 -8.76
C LYS A 90 -4.23 13.17 -10.18
N GLY A 91 -4.34 11.96 -10.71
CA GLY A 91 -4.08 11.63 -12.11
C GLY A 91 -2.68 11.07 -12.35
N LYS A 92 -2.49 10.50 -13.55
CA LYS A 92 -1.23 9.86 -13.97
C LYS A 92 -0.02 10.81 -13.88
N THR A 93 -0.22 12.10 -14.13
CA THR A 93 0.83 13.13 -14.00
C THR A 93 1.37 13.20 -12.58
N TRP A 94 0.51 13.10 -11.56
CA TRP A 94 0.97 13.09 -10.16
C TRP A 94 1.76 11.83 -9.85
N ASP A 95 1.33 10.66 -10.34
CA ASP A 95 2.05 9.42 -10.09
C ASP A 95 3.47 9.46 -10.67
N TYR A 96 3.63 10.02 -11.88
CA TYR A 96 4.96 10.31 -12.43
C TYR A 96 5.73 11.31 -11.56
N LEU A 97 5.16 12.46 -11.22
CA LEU A 97 5.83 13.45 -10.36
C LEU A 97 6.25 12.88 -9.00
N GLN A 98 5.43 12.01 -8.42
CA GLN A 98 5.71 11.35 -7.17
C GLN A 98 6.94 10.43 -7.28
N ALA A 99 7.04 9.63 -8.35
CA ALA A 99 8.21 8.79 -8.59
C ALA A 99 9.50 9.58 -8.85
N HIS A 100 9.41 10.69 -9.60
CA HIS A 100 10.56 11.56 -9.85
C HIS A 100 10.97 12.30 -8.58
N GLY A 101 10.00 12.77 -7.79
CA GLY A 101 10.24 13.40 -6.49
C GLY A 101 10.94 12.44 -5.52
N ASP A 102 10.50 11.18 -5.47
CA ASP A 102 11.14 10.15 -4.64
C ASP A 102 12.60 9.91 -5.07
N ALA A 103 12.89 9.85 -6.37
CA ALA A 103 14.25 9.74 -6.89
C ALA A 103 15.13 10.95 -6.50
N VAL A 104 14.58 12.17 -6.56
CA VAL A 104 15.27 13.41 -6.13
C VAL A 104 15.62 13.37 -4.65
N VAL A 105 14.63 13.09 -3.80
CA VAL A 105 14.83 13.03 -2.35
C VAL A 105 15.84 11.93 -1.99
N SER A 106 15.69 10.74 -2.58
CA SER A 106 16.60 9.61 -2.38
C SER A 106 18.05 9.97 -2.69
N GLY A 107 18.33 10.64 -3.81
CA GLY A 107 19.68 11.08 -4.17
C GLY A 107 20.27 12.10 -3.19
N LEU A 108 19.49 13.11 -2.80
CA LEU A 108 19.91 14.11 -1.81
C LEU A 108 20.20 13.49 -0.44
N TRP A 109 19.36 12.57 0.00
CA TRP A 109 19.52 11.87 1.27
C TRP A 109 20.63 10.82 1.27
N ALA A 110 20.90 10.19 0.13
CA ALA A 110 22.07 9.33 -0.01
C ALA A 110 23.37 10.11 0.22
N ALA A 111 23.48 11.32 -0.33
CA ALA A 111 24.63 12.18 -0.11
C ALA A 111 24.73 12.66 1.34
N THR A 112 23.66 13.23 1.91
CA THR A 112 23.69 13.72 3.30
C THR A 112 23.94 12.59 4.31
N GLY A 113 23.41 11.39 4.07
CA GLY A 113 23.70 10.20 4.87
C GLY A 113 25.19 9.84 4.86
N ALA A 114 25.80 9.81 3.68
CA ALA A 114 27.23 9.53 3.53
C ALA A 114 28.10 10.62 4.16
N VAL A 115 27.80 11.90 3.91
CA VAL A 115 28.53 13.05 4.50
C VAL A 115 28.49 12.98 6.03
N LYS A 116 27.32 12.76 6.63
CA LYS A 116 27.19 12.69 8.09
C LYS A 116 28.06 11.55 8.65
N ALA A 117 28.02 10.37 8.04
CA ALA A 117 28.85 9.24 8.46
C ALA A 117 30.36 9.54 8.37
N ILE A 118 30.79 10.18 7.28
CA ILE A 118 32.18 10.62 7.08
C ILE A 118 32.59 11.62 8.17
N THR A 119 31.76 12.62 8.46
CA THR A 119 32.06 13.64 9.49
C THR A 119 32.19 13.06 10.90
N TYR A 120 31.52 11.94 11.18
CA TYR A 120 31.65 11.21 12.45
C TYR A 120 32.77 10.16 12.44
N GLY A 121 33.56 10.09 11.37
CA GLY A 121 34.72 9.20 11.27
C GLY A 121 34.36 7.72 11.12
N LEU A 122 33.20 7.40 10.55
CA LEU A 122 32.83 6.01 10.27
C LEU A 122 33.72 5.43 9.15
N PRO A 123 33.97 4.11 9.13
CA PRO A 123 34.72 3.48 8.05
C PRO A 123 33.91 3.43 6.75
N LEU A 124 34.60 3.12 5.65
CA LEU A 124 34.07 3.22 4.28
C LEU A 124 32.74 2.50 4.07
N ILE A 125 32.62 1.24 4.51
CA ILE A 125 31.40 0.44 4.30
C ILE A 125 30.21 1.03 5.06
N PRO A 126 30.29 1.33 6.38
CA PRO A 126 29.22 2.04 7.07
C PRO A 126 28.84 3.39 6.47
N CYS A 127 29.77 4.16 5.90
CA CYS A 127 29.42 5.41 5.21
C CYS A 127 28.50 5.18 4.01
N ILE A 128 28.75 4.15 3.21
CA ILE A 128 27.87 3.75 2.12
C ILE A 128 26.51 3.32 2.67
N MET A 129 26.50 2.48 3.72
CA MET A 129 25.26 2.02 4.35
C MET A 129 24.43 3.18 4.91
N MET A 130 25.03 4.18 5.54
CA MET A 130 24.32 5.35 6.04
C MET A 130 23.69 6.15 4.91
N GLY A 131 24.35 6.28 3.76
CA GLY A 131 23.74 6.87 2.56
C GLY A 131 22.48 6.11 2.15
N VAL A 132 22.59 4.79 1.98
CA VAL A 132 21.46 3.94 1.60
C VAL A 132 20.31 4.01 2.61
N PHE A 133 20.58 3.84 3.91
CA PHE A 133 19.54 3.88 4.95
C PHE A 133 18.87 5.24 5.08
N THR A 134 19.59 6.33 4.83
CA THR A 134 18.97 7.66 4.85
C THR A 134 18.01 7.82 3.66
N ALA A 135 18.43 7.35 2.47
CA ALA A 135 17.65 7.43 1.25
C ALA A 135 16.40 6.55 1.28
N THR A 136 16.51 5.32 1.78
CA THR A 136 15.42 4.33 1.72
C THR A 136 14.68 4.11 3.04
N GLY A 137 15.28 4.45 4.19
CA GLY A 137 14.71 4.12 5.49
C GLY A 137 13.33 4.75 5.74
N GLY A 138 13.11 5.97 5.27
CA GLY A 138 11.82 6.65 5.39
C GLY A 138 10.70 5.96 4.60
N SER A 139 10.97 5.60 3.34
CA SER A 139 10.00 4.88 2.50
C SER A 139 9.76 3.46 3.01
N MET A 140 10.80 2.77 3.50
CA MET A 140 10.67 1.43 4.11
C MET A 140 9.77 1.45 5.35
N ILE A 141 10.01 2.37 6.30
CA ILE A 141 9.17 2.49 7.50
C ILE A 141 7.73 2.81 7.11
N ARG A 142 7.55 3.76 6.18
CA ARG A 142 6.23 4.13 5.67
C ARG A 142 5.49 2.90 5.12
N ASP A 143 6.14 2.12 4.28
CA ASP A 143 5.54 0.96 3.61
C ASP A 143 5.17 -0.14 4.62
N ILE A 144 6.05 -0.42 5.59
CA ILE A 144 5.80 -1.39 6.67
C ILE A 144 4.60 -0.96 7.52
N VAL A 145 4.52 0.31 7.92
CA VAL A 145 3.40 0.82 8.73
C VAL A 145 2.09 0.80 7.94
N MET A 146 2.15 0.91 6.61
CA MET A 146 0.99 0.74 5.74
C MET A 146 0.62 -0.73 5.45
N GLY A 147 1.36 -1.70 6.01
CA GLY A 147 1.16 -3.13 5.79
C GLY A 147 1.59 -3.60 4.40
N ARG A 148 2.48 -2.87 3.71
CA ARG A 148 2.98 -3.23 2.38
C ARG A 148 4.40 -3.79 2.47
N GLU A 149 4.75 -4.65 1.53
CA GLU A 149 6.16 -4.94 1.29
C GLU A 149 6.86 -3.63 0.85
N PRO A 150 7.99 -3.25 1.49
CA PRO A 150 8.79 -2.12 1.06
C PRO A 150 9.17 -2.22 -0.41
N SER A 151 9.06 -1.11 -1.14
CA SER A 151 9.45 -1.04 -2.57
C SER A 151 10.95 -1.28 -2.83
N VAL A 152 11.74 -1.35 -1.76
CA VAL A 152 13.17 -1.71 -1.81
C VAL A 152 13.36 -3.23 -1.92
N PHE A 153 12.41 -4.00 -1.40
CA PHE A 153 12.41 -5.46 -1.42
C PHE A 153 11.59 -6.02 -2.59
N GLY A 154 10.46 -5.37 -2.91
CA GLY A 154 9.58 -5.74 -4.01
C GLY A 154 9.80 -4.92 -5.29
N ASP A 155 9.22 -5.39 -6.41
CA ASP A 155 9.12 -4.68 -7.71
C ASP A 155 10.43 -4.50 -8.51
N ASN A 156 11.54 -5.08 -8.04
CA ASN A 156 12.83 -5.19 -8.73
C ASN A 156 13.47 -3.85 -9.19
N GLN A 157 12.95 -2.68 -8.81
CA GLN A 157 13.55 -1.41 -9.21
C GLN A 157 14.87 -1.18 -8.46
N PRO A 158 15.96 -0.80 -9.16
CA PRO A 158 17.26 -0.60 -8.54
C PRO A 158 17.29 0.74 -7.80
N THR A 159 16.60 0.87 -6.66
CA THR A 159 16.61 2.09 -5.81
C THR A 159 17.89 2.18 -4.98
N VAL A 160 18.44 1.03 -4.57
CA VAL A 160 19.66 0.95 -3.76
C VAL A 160 20.91 1.25 -4.58
N ILE A 161 20.99 0.81 -5.84
CA ILE A 161 22.18 0.99 -6.70
C ILE A 161 22.53 2.49 -6.90
N PRO A 162 21.57 3.38 -7.24
CA PRO A 162 21.80 4.81 -7.31
C PRO A 162 22.28 5.41 -5.98
N ALA A 163 21.68 5.02 -4.86
CA ALA A 163 22.08 5.50 -3.54
C ALA A 163 23.51 5.07 -3.18
N VAL A 164 23.90 3.84 -3.51
CA VAL A 164 25.27 3.35 -3.37
C VAL A 164 26.23 4.15 -4.25
N ALA A 165 25.89 4.38 -5.52
CA ALA A 165 26.70 5.18 -6.44
C ALA A 165 26.90 6.61 -5.90
N CYS A 166 25.83 7.23 -5.37
CA CYS A 166 25.90 8.53 -4.71
C CYS A 166 26.90 8.54 -3.56
N ALA A 167 26.78 7.59 -2.63
CA ALA A 167 27.63 7.52 -1.46
C ALA A 167 29.10 7.29 -1.83
N ILE A 168 29.38 6.47 -2.84
CA ILE A 168 30.73 6.25 -3.38
C ILE A 168 31.29 7.56 -3.96
N ILE A 169 30.51 8.30 -4.74
CA ILE A 169 30.95 9.59 -5.31
C ILE A 169 31.29 10.59 -4.20
N VAL A 170 30.49 10.67 -3.14
CA VAL A 170 30.76 11.51 -1.97
C VAL A 170 32.05 11.07 -1.25
N LEU A 171 32.25 9.76 -1.06
CA LEU A 171 33.46 9.21 -0.45
C LEU A 171 34.72 9.52 -1.27
N VAL A 172 34.65 9.38 -2.59
CA VAL A 172 35.74 9.74 -3.51
C VAL A 172 35.99 11.24 -3.44
N GLY A 173 34.94 12.06 -3.45
CA GLY A 173 35.06 13.51 -3.26
C GLY A 173 35.75 13.87 -1.96
N HIS A 174 35.43 13.19 -0.86
CA HIS A 174 36.09 13.39 0.43
C HIS A 174 37.58 12.99 0.38
N HIS A 175 37.93 11.89 -0.27
CA HIS A 175 39.32 11.43 -0.39
C HIS A 175 40.23 12.43 -1.12
N TYR A 176 39.69 13.19 -2.07
CA TYR A 176 40.42 14.22 -2.83
C TYR A 176 40.19 15.65 -2.31
N ASP A 177 39.68 15.84 -1.09
CA ASP A 177 39.35 17.15 -0.50
C ASP A 177 38.34 17.99 -1.32
N MET A 178 37.56 17.33 -2.18
CA MET A 178 36.52 17.91 -3.03
C MET A 178 35.12 17.44 -2.60
N MET A 179 34.87 17.34 -1.30
CA MET A 179 33.61 16.80 -0.77
C MET A 179 32.38 17.62 -1.22
N ALA A 180 32.51 18.94 -1.30
CA ALA A 180 31.47 19.82 -1.85
C ALA A 180 31.03 19.43 -3.28
N VAL A 181 31.99 19.09 -4.14
CA VAL A 181 31.74 18.63 -5.50
C VAL A 181 31.05 17.26 -5.46
N GLY A 182 31.51 16.35 -4.59
CA GLY A 182 30.87 15.06 -4.36
C GLY A 182 29.41 15.16 -3.91
N MET A 183 29.08 16.16 -3.07
CA MET A 183 27.71 16.44 -2.62
C MET A 183 26.78 16.97 -3.72
N ILE A 184 27.33 17.51 -4.81
CA ILE A 184 26.55 17.97 -5.96
C ILE A 184 26.46 16.85 -7.01
N ILE A 185 27.60 16.28 -7.39
CA ILE A 185 27.67 15.26 -8.44
C ILE A 185 27.00 13.96 -7.98
N GLY A 186 27.17 13.55 -6.72
CA GLY A 186 26.61 12.32 -6.17
C GLY A 186 25.09 12.24 -6.35
N PRO A 187 24.31 13.20 -5.81
CA PRO A 187 22.87 13.24 -6.00
C PRO A 187 22.46 13.32 -7.47
N LEU A 188 23.14 14.12 -8.30
CA LEU A 188 22.82 14.23 -9.72
C LEU A 188 22.95 12.88 -10.45
N VAL A 189 24.03 12.14 -10.19
CA VAL A 189 24.23 10.79 -10.74
C VAL A 189 23.19 9.82 -10.20
N SER A 190 22.91 9.87 -8.90
CA SER A 190 21.87 9.03 -8.27
C SER A 190 20.49 9.26 -8.90
N ILE A 191 20.10 10.52 -9.05
CA ILE A 191 18.80 10.89 -9.62
C ILE A 191 18.73 10.43 -11.07
N PHE A 192 19.78 10.68 -11.84
CA PHE A 192 19.86 10.24 -13.23
C PHE A 192 19.72 8.72 -13.35
N LEU A 193 20.45 7.95 -12.54
CA LEU A 193 20.36 6.49 -12.54
C LEU A 193 18.99 5.98 -12.09
N ALA A 194 18.39 6.60 -11.08
CA ALA A 194 17.05 6.24 -10.61
C ALA A 194 15.99 6.50 -11.69
N LEU A 195 16.03 7.67 -12.33
CA LEU A 195 15.11 8.01 -13.42
C LEU A 195 15.30 7.12 -14.65
N LEU A 196 16.55 6.81 -15.01
CA LEU A 196 16.85 5.87 -16.08
C LEU A 196 16.29 4.49 -15.74
N GLY A 197 16.46 4.02 -14.50
CA GLY A 197 15.88 2.75 -14.04
C GLY A 197 14.35 2.73 -14.16
N ILE A 198 13.67 3.82 -13.81
CA ILE A 198 12.22 3.97 -13.94
C ILE A 198 11.79 3.97 -15.41
N TRP A 199 12.45 4.73 -16.28
CA TRP A 199 12.06 4.86 -17.69
C TRP A 199 12.43 3.64 -18.54
N ALA A 200 13.55 3.00 -18.25
CA ALA A 200 14.00 1.79 -18.93
C ALA A 200 13.35 0.52 -18.37
N GLY A 201 12.53 0.63 -17.32
CA GLY A 201 11.89 -0.52 -16.67
C GLY A 201 12.90 -1.51 -16.10
N TRP A 202 14.05 -1.03 -15.58
CA TRP A 202 15.09 -1.89 -15.04
C TRP A 202 14.55 -2.70 -13.86
N ARG A 203 14.68 -4.01 -13.97
CA ARG A 203 14.32 -4.97 -12.93
C ARG A 203 15.54 -5.81 -12.59
N VAL A 204 15.96 -5.77 -11.32
CA VAL A 204 16.95 -6.69 -10.77
C VAL A 204 16.31 -8.09 -10.68
N PRO A 205 16.85 -9.13 -11.34
CA PRO A 205 16.24 -10.45 -11.31
C PRO A 205 16.23 -11.04 -9.89
N ALA A 206 15.07 -11.50 -9.43
CA ALA A 206 14.92 -12.26 -8.19
C ALA A 206 14.94 -13.76 -8.52
N TYR A 207 16.03 -14.46 -8.17
CA TYR A 207 16.17 -15.90 -8.40
C TYR A 207 15.55 -16.69 -7.25
N GLN A 208 14.21 -16.82 -7.26
CA GLN A 208 13.47 -17.59 -6.26
C GLN A 208 13.77 -19.11 -6.30
N GLU A 209 14.32 -19.59 -7.42
CA GLU A 209 14.75 -20.98 -7.61
C GLU A 209 15.87 -21.42 -6.65
N TRP A 210 16.67 -20.48 -6.12
CA TRP A 210 17.79 -20.81 -5.23
C TRP A 210 17.36 -21.05 -3.77
N ALA A 211 16.13 -20.68 -3.41
CA ALA A 211 15.53 -20.94 -2.11
C ALA A 211 14.00 -20.94 -2.23
N PRO A 212 13.40 -22.01 -2.80
CA PRO A 212 11.95 -22.08 -2.97
C PRO A 212 11.26 -22.05 -1.62
N LEU A 213 10.24 -21.18 -1.48
CA LEU A 213 9.32 -21.25 -0.37
C LEU A 213 8.52 -22.54 -0.52
N ASN A 214 8.78 -23.52 0.36
CA ASN A 214 7.98 -24.73 0.45
C ASN A 214 6.66 -24.37 1.13
N ASP A 215 5.79 -23.67 0.42
CA ASP A 215 4.45 -23.36 0.91
C ASP A 215 3.72 -24.68 1.13
N THR A 216 3.38 -24.96 2.38
CA THR A 216 2.68 -26.20 2.70
C THR A 216 1.27 -26.11 2.12
N ALA A 217 0.66 -27.23 1.70
CA ALA A 217 -0.72 -27.23 1.16
C ALA A 217 -1.75 -26.52 2.09
N ALA A 218 -1.50 -26.50 3.39
CA ALA A 218 -2.28 -25.74 4.37
C ALA A 218 -2.14 -24.21 4.20
N GLN A 219 -0.92 -23.71 3.97
CA GLN A 219 -0.65 -22.29 3.72
C GLN A 219 -1.22 -21.85 2.38
N VAL A 220 -1.05 -22.68 1.33
CA VAL A 220 -1.65 -22.44 0.01
C VAL A 220 -3.18 -22.41 0.09
N LYS A 221 -3.80 -23.32 0.86
CA LYS A 221 -5.25 -23.33 1.07
C LYS A 221 -5.75 -22.09 1.82
N VAL A 222 -5.00 -21.61 2.81
CA VAL A 222 -5.34 -20.38 3.55
C VAL A 222 -5.21 -19.17 2.62
N LEU A 223 -4.14 -19.07 1.83
CA LEU A 223 -3.94 -18.02 0.85
C LEU A 223 -5.02 -18.02 -0.24
N ALA A 224 -5.35 -19.20 -0.79
CA ALA A 224 -6.40 -19.37 -1.80
C ALA A 224 -7.78 -18.97 -1.24
N LYS A 225 -8.09 -19.35 0.01
CA LYS A 225 -9.36 -18.95 0.66
C LYS A 225 -9.42 -17.45 0.93
N LYS A 226 -8.29 -16.82 1.32
CA LYS A 226 -8.19 -15.37 1.51
C LYS A 226 -8.34 -14.62 0.18
N ALA A 227 -7.73 -15.12 -0.89
CA ALA A 227 -7.88 -14.59 -2.24
C ALA A 227 -9.32 -14.72 -2.76
N GLU A 228 -9.96 -15.89 -2.57
CA GLU A 228 -11.36 -16.11 -2.94
C GLU A 228 -12.30 -15.13 -2.24
N ASN A 229 -12.10 -14.90 -0.94
CA ASN A 229 -12.91 -13.96 -0.15
C ASN A 229 -12.71 -12.52 -0.60
N LYS A 230 -11.46 -12.11 -0.87
CA LYS A 230 -11.14 -10.77 -1.39
C LYS A 230 -11.76 -10.55 -2.77
N SER A 231 -11.69 -11.54 -3.66
CA SER A 231 -12.37 -11.51 -4.96
C SER A 231 -13.89 -11.47 -4.83
N ARG A 232 -14.49 -12.21 -3.90
CA ARG A 232 -15.94 -12.13 -3.61
C ARG A 232 -16.34 -10.76 -3.05
N ALA A 233 -15.50 -10.13 -2.24
CA ALA A 233 -15.75 -8.78 -1.72
C ALA A 233 -15.66 -7.71 -2.83
N VAL A 234 -14.73 -7.85 -3.76
CA VAL A 234 -14.62 -6.99 -4.95
C VAL A 234 -15.79 -7.24 -5.91
N GLY A 235 -16.14 -8.51 -6.15
CA GLY A 235 -17.31 -8.91 -6.94
C GLY A 235 -18.61 -8.30 -6.41
N ARG A 236 -18.80 -8.29 -5.08
CA ARG A 236 -19.93 -7.61 -4.42
C ARG A 236 -19.98 -6.09 -4.65
N ARG A 237 -18.83 -5.43 -4.88
CA ARG A 237 -18.78 -4.00 -5.25
C ARG A 237 -19.07 -3.75 -6.73
N LEU A 238 -18.81 -4.74 -7.58
CA LEU A 238 -19.04 -4.69 -9.03
C LEU A 238 -20.37 -5.36 -9.45
N GLU A 239 -21.15 -5.87 -8.49
CA GLU A 239 -22.45 -6.51 -8.75
C GLU A 239 -23.37 -5.58 -9.58
N PRO A 240 -23.80 -6.01 -10.79
CA PRO A 240 -24.71 -5.23 -11.60
C PRO A 240 -26.02 -4.94 -10.86
N HIS A 241 -26.58 -3.74 -11.04
CA HIS A 241 -27.81 -3.31 -10.39
C HIS A 241 -28.99 -4.29 -10.58
N ARG A 242 -29.02 -5.01 -11.71
CA ARG A 242 -30.03 -6.05 -11.99
C ARG A 242 -29.95 -7.23 -11.03
N VAL A 243 -28.74 -7.70 -10.71
CA VAL A 243 -28.51 -8.82 -9.79
C VAL A 243 -28.86 -8.41 -8.36
N ARG A 244 -28.49 -7.18 -7.96
CA ARG A 244 -28.82 -6.63 -6.63
C ARG A 244 -30.33 -6.51 -6.42
N SER A 245 -31.04 -5.95 -7.41
CA SER A 245 -32.51 -5.82 -7.36
C SER A 245 -33.24 -7.15 -7.46
N TRP A 246 -32.70 -8.15 -8.18
CA TRP A 246 -33.21 -9.52 -8.14
C TRP A 246 -33.09 -10.15 -6.75
N ARG A 247 -31.95 -10.00 -6.08
CA ARG A 247 -31.76 -10.52 -4.71
C ARG A 247 -32.75 -9.90 -3.71
N HIS A 248 -32.96 -8.59 -3.78
CA HIS A 248 -33.97 -7.92 -2.95
C HIS A 248 -35.37 -8.46 -3.21
N ARG A 249 -35.77 -8.64 -4.48
CA ARG A 249 -37.07 -9.23 -4.83
C ARG A 249 -37.23 -10.65 -4.31
N GLN A 250 -36.17 -11.47 -4.35
CA GLN A 250 -36.21 -12.83 -3.81
C GLN A 250 -36.31 -12.85 -2.27
N MET A 251 -35.60 -11.94 -1.59
CA MET A 251 -35.74 -11.79 -0.14
C MET A 251 -37.15 -11.34 0.25
N GLU A 252 -37.72 -10.37 -0.47
CA GLU A 252 -39.11 -9.93 -0.26
C GLU A 252 -40.12 -11.07 -0.51
N ALA A 253 -39.92 -11.86 -1.57
CA ALA A 253 -40.76 -13.02 -1.88
C ALA A 253 -40.65 -14.11 -0.81
N ALA A 254 -39.44 -14.39 -0.30
CA ALA A 254 -39.23 -15.32 0.82
C ALA A 254 -39.93 -14.84 2.11
N LEU A 255 -39.89 -13.53 2.36
CA LEU A 255 -40.56 -12.91 3.50
C LEU A 255 -42.08 -13.03 3.40
N GLN A 256 -42.64 -12.77 2.22
CA GLN A 256 -44.07 -12.95 1.95
C GLN A 256 -44.50 -14.41 2.13
N ARG A 257 -43.71 -15.38 1.63
CA ARG A 257 -43.98 -16.82 1.85
C ARG A 257 -44.03 -17.17 3.34
N ARG A 258 -43.17 -16.56 4.16
CA ARG A 258 -43.15 -16.76 5.61
C ARG A 258 -44.39 -16.17 6.29
N ILE A 259 -44.76 -14.94 5.92
CA ILE A 259 -46.01 -14.30 6.39
C ILE A 259 -47.22 -15.17 6.04
N GLU A 260 -47.30 -15.68 4.80
CA GLU A 260 -48.40 -16.54 4.37
C GLU A 260 -48.44 -17.87 5.13
N LYS A 261 -47.29 -18.46 5.42
CA LYS A 261 -47.18 -19.68 6.22
C LYS A 261 -47.71 -19.46 7.64
N GLU A 262 -47.38 -18.34 8.26
CA GLU A 262 -47.85 -17.99 9.60
C GLU A 262 -49.33 -17.58 9.66
N VAL A 263 -49.83 -16.94 8.61
CA VAL A 263 -51.27 -16.69 8.45
C VAL A 263 -52.04 -18.00 8.29
N ARG A 264 -51.49 -18.97 7.53
CA ARG A 264 -52.08 -20.32 7.40
C ARG A 264 -52.07 -21.10 8.71
N SER A 265 -51.12 -20.85 9.60
CA SER A 265 -51.10 -21.45 10.95
C SER A 265 -52.02 -20.73 11.95
N GLY A 266 -52.80 -19.73 11.51
CA GLY A 266 -53.86 -19.09 12.28
C GLY A 266 -53.50 -17.74 12.91
N LYS A 267 -52.29 -17.20 12.69
CA LYS A 267 -51.90 -15.87 13.18
C LYS A 267 -52.58 -14.75 12.38
N ARG A 268 -52.83 -13.60 13.03
CA ARG A 268 -53.30 -12.40 12.32
C ARG A 268 -52.21 -11.87 11.40
N ARG A 269 -52.56 -11.51 10.17
CA ARG A 269 -51.62 -11.03 9.14
C ARG A 269 -50.74 -9.85 9.58
N LYS A 270 -51.27 -8.96 10.44
CA LYS A 270 -50.48 -7.85 11.00
C LYS A 270 -49.37 -8.31 11.95
N GLU A 271 -49.64 -9.33 12.77
CA GLU A 271 -48.66 -9.89 13.71
C GLU A 271 -47.59 -10.68 12.96
N ALA A 272 -48.00 -11.54 12.01
CA ALA A 272 -47.07 -12.29 11.15
C ALA A 272 -46.15 -11.37 10.31
N ALA A 273 -46.67 -10.22 9.86
CA ALA A 273 -45.85 -9.25 9.13
C ALA A 273 -44.83 -8.53 10.02
N ALA A 274 -45.22 -8.17 11.26
CA ALA A 274 -44.32 -7.52 12.21
C ALA A 274 -43.17 -8.44 12.64
N GLU A 275 -43.47 -9.71 12.92
CA GLU A 275 -42.48 -10.72 13.32
C GLU A 275 -41.53 -11.05 12.16
N ALA A 276 -42.02 -11.06 10.92
CA ALA A 276 -41.19 -11.24 9.74
C ALA A 276 -40.25 -10.05 9.47
N SER A 277 -40.69 -8.81 9.72
CA SER A 277 -39.82 -7.63 9.63
C SER A 277 -38.77 -7.58 10.73
N GLU A 278 -39.15 -7.91 11.97
CA GLU A 278 -38.23 -7.94 13.12
C GLU A 278 -37.16 -9.02 12.93
N PHE A 279 -37.55 -10.20 12.42
CA PHE A 279 -36.61 -11.24 12.03
C PHE A 279 -35.61 -10.75 10.97
N MET A 280 -36.07 -10.01 9.96
CA MET A 280 -35.15 -9.49 8.93
C MET A 280 -34.18 -8.46 9.46
N GLU A 281 -34.64 -7.56 10.32
CA GLU A 281 -33.80 -6.55 10.94
C GLU A 281 -32.73 -7.22 11.83
N SER A 282 -33.10 -8.26 12.58
CA SER A 282 -32.13 -9.07 13.33
C SER A 282 -31.15 -9.82 12.42
N PHE A 283 -31.63 -10.39 11.33
CA PHE A 283 -30.81 -11.16 10.39
C PHE A 283 -29.80 -10.27 9.66
N GLU A 284 -30.22 -9.08 9.23
CA GLU A 284 -29.33 -8.09 8.62
C GLU A 284 -28.27 -7.61 9.61
N SER A 285 -28.65 -7.33 10.86
CA SER A 285 -27.70 -6.98 11.94
C SER A 285 -26.67 -8.09 12.19
N ASP A 286 -27.10 -9.36 12.26
CA ASP A 286 -26.20 -10.49 12.49
C ASP A 286 -25.23 -10.69 11.31
N VAL A 287 -25.72 -10.52 10.08
CA VAL A 287 -24.89 -10.60 8.87
C VAL A 287 -23.86 -9.47 8.82
N ASP A 288 -24.25 -8.26 9.20
CA ASP A 288 -23.33 -7.12 9.27
C ASP A 288 -22.26 -7.33 10.35
N GLN A 289 -22.62 -7.83 11.53
CA GLN A 289 -21.66 -8.17 12.58
C GLN A 289 -20.67 -9.26 12.14
N LEU A 290 -21.15 -10.31 11.49
CA LEU A 290 -20.29 -11.36 10.92
C LEU A 290 -19.33 -10.82 9.84
N SER A 291 -19.77 -9.83 9.06
CA SER A 291 -18.92 -9.17 8.06
C SER A 291 -17.81 -8.32 8.68
N VAL A 292 -18.10 -7.63 9.79
CA VAL A 292 -17.12 -6.82 10.54
C VAL A 292 -16.08 -7.73 11.20
N GLN A 293 -16.52 -8.82 11.83
CA GLN A 293 -15.65 -9.78 12.51
C GLN A 293 -14.70 -10.50 11.54
N ALA A 294 -15.16 -10.80 10.32
CA ALA A 294 -14.30 -11.33 9.26
C ALA A 294 -13.24 -10.32 8.78
N THR A 295 -13.55 -9.02 8.82
CA THR A 295 -12.63 -7.95 8.38
C THR A 295 -11.52 -7.69 9.42
N GLU A 296 -11.82 -7.79 10.72
CA GLU A 296 -10.82 -7.59 11.79
C GLU A 296 -9.78 -8.72 11.88
N ALA A 297 -10.14 -9.95 11.50
CA ALA A 297 -9.22 -11.09 11.49
C ALA A 297 -8.27 -11.13 10.26
N GLU A 298 -8.48 -10.30 9.24
CA GLU A 298 -7.80 -10.38 7.93
C GLU A 298 -6.54 -9.49 7.77
N ASN A 299 -6.25 -8.61 8.75
CA ASN A 299 -5.23 -7.54 8.63
C ASN A 299 -3.78 -7.96 8.93
N THR A 300 -3.35 -9.12 8.43
CA THR A 300 -1.93 -9.42 8.19
C THR A 300 -1.73 -9.59 6.68
N ASP A 301 -1.39 -8.49 6.03
CA ASP A 301 -1.09 -8.39 4.60
C ASP A 301 0.38 -8.80 4.42
N PHE A 302 0.62 -9.99 3.87
CA PHE A 302 1.92 -10.37 3.32
C PHE A 302 1.83 -10.13 1.83
N GLY A 303 2.66 -9.22 1.32
CA GLY A 303 2.58 -8.62 -0.01
C GLY A 303 2.94 -9.58 -1.15
N VAL A 304 2.08 -10.55 -1.43
CA VAL A 304 2.18 -11.34 -2.67
C VAL A 304 1.39 -10.62 -3.76
N ASP A 305 2.11 -10.13 -4.76
CA ASP A 305 1.53 -9.63 -6.00
C ASP A 305 1.01 -10.81 -6.83
N LEU A 306 -0.31 -10.85 -7.05
CA LEU A 306 -1.00 -11.86 -7.86
C LEU A 306 -1.58 -11.25 -9.14
N SER A 307 -1.15 -10.05 -9.57
CA SER A 307 -1.44 -9.61 -10.95
C SER A 307 -0.58 -10.39 -11.94
N GLY A 308 -0.98 -11.64 -12.18
CA GLY A 308 -0.50 -12.41 -13.31
C GLY A 308 -1.33 -12.04 -14.53
N ASP A 309 -0.76 -11.24 -15.43
CA ASP A 309 -1.27 -10.95 -16.78
C ASP A 309 -1.14 -12.16 -17.72
N SER A 310 -1.57 -13.36 -17.28
CA SER A 310 -1.43 -14.59 -18.08
C SER A 310 -2.74 -15.27 -18.48
N TYR A 311 -3.90 -14.64 -18.29
CA TYR A 311 -5.19 -15.24 -18.65
C TYR A 311 -6.21 -14.28 -19.32
N GLU A 312 -5.78 -13.13 -19.85
CA GLU A 312 -6.74 -12.12 -20.34
C GLU A 312 -7.52 -12.51 -21.63
N ALA A 313 -7.07 -13.52 -22.39
CA ALA A 313 -7.71 -13.86 -23.68
C ALA A 313 -8.81 -14.94 -23.58
N GLU A 314 -8.75 -15.85 -22.60
CA GLU A 314 -9.75 -16.93 -22.44
C GLU A 314 -10.87 -16.55 -21.47
N GLU A 315 -10.64 -15.63 -20.52
CA GLU A 315 -11.65 -15.23 -19.53
C GLU A 315 -12.74 -14.32 -20.12
N GLN A 316 -12.43 -13.42 -21.05
CA GLN A 316 -13.45 -12.51 -21.62
C GLN A 316 -14.55 -13.24 -22.40
N ALA A 317 -14.20 -14.30 -23.13
CA ALA A 317 -15.19 -15.14 -23.83
C ALA A 317 -16.05 -15.95 -22.85
N SER A 318 -15.43 -16.53 -21.80
CA SER A 318 -16.10 -17.27 -20.73
C SER A 318 -17.05 -16.39 -19.90
N HIS A 319 -16.65 -15.14 -19.65
CA HIS A 319 -17.40 -14.22 -18.81
C HIS A 319 -18.64 -13.66 -19.53
N GLU A 320 -18.54 -13.36 -20.83
CA GLU A 320 -19.70 -12.97 -21.65
C GLU A 320 -20.71 -14.11 -21.80
N GLU A 321 -20.23 -15.34 -22.01
CA GLU A 321 -21.09 -16.52 -22.15
C GLU A 321 -21.78 -16.87 -20.82
N SER A 322 -21.05 -16.79 -19.71
CA SER A 322 -21.60 -16.98 -18.36
C SER A 322 -22.63 -15.90 -18.00
N GLN A 323 -22.40 -14.64 -18.39
CA GLN A 323 -23.35 -13.56 -18.19
C GLN A 323 -24.63 -13.74 -19.03
N ARG A 324 -24.51 -14.16 -20.29
CA ARG A 324 -25.68 -14.47 -21.14
C ARG A 324 -26.49 -15.63 -20.60
N LEU A 325 -25.84 -16.69 -20.11
CA LEU A 325 -26.52 -17.83 -19.49
C LEU A 325 -27.22 -17.43 -18.18
N LEU A 326 -26.56 -16.61 -17.35
CA LEU A 326 -27.18 -16.04 -16.14
C LEU A 326 -28.39 -15.17 -16.47
N ASP A 327 -28.29 -14.28 -17.47
CA ASP A 327 -29.42 -13.45 -17.90
C ASP A 327 -30.59 -14.32 -18.43
N THR A 328 -30.29 -15.36 -19.19
CA THR A 328 -31.31 -16.31 -19.70
C THR A 328 -31.99 -17.08 -18.57
N ILE A 329 -31.24 -17.52 -17.56
CA ILE A 329 -31.78 -18.23 -16.39
C ILE A 329 -32.62 -17.31 -15.52
N LEU A 330 -32.20 -16.05 -15.34
CA LEU A 330 -32.89 -15.06 -14.52
C LEU A 330 -34.14 -14.47 -15.20
N GLU A 331 -34.31 -14.65 -16.50
CA GLU A 331 -35.52 -14.29 -17.25
C GLU A 331 -36.63 -15.34 -17.17
N ASP A 332 -36.31 -16.60 -16.80
CA ASP A 332 -37.28 -17.70 -16.66
C ASP A 332 -37.43 -18.11 -15.19
N ASP A 333 -38.62 -17.86 -14.63
CA ASP A 333 -38.96 -18.17 -13.24
C ASP A 333 -38.77 -19.66 -12.90
N LYS A 334 -38.98 -20.59 -13.85
CA LYS A 334 -38.81 -22.03 -13.59
C LYS A 334 -37.34 -22.43 -13.49
N LEU A 335 -36.49 -21.88 -14.36
CA LEU A 335 -35.04 -22.14 -14.34
C LEU A 335 -34.39 -21.52 -13.10
N THR A 336 -34.91 -20.36 -12.68
CA THR A 336 -34.52 -19.71 -11.44
C THR A 336 -34.86 -20.57 -10.21
N ASP A 337 -36.07 -21.12 -10.14
CA ASP A 337 -36.49 -21.99 -9.04
C ASP A 337 -35.64 -23.29 -8.98
N GLU A 338 -35.31 -23.88 -10.13
CA GLU A 338 -34.44 -25.08 -10.18
C GLU A 338 -33.01 -24.77 -9.74
N LEU A 339 -32.47 -23.61 -10.12
CA LEU A 339 -31.15 -23.16 -9.67
C LEU A 339 -31.12 -22.98 -8.15
N ILE A 340 -32.15 -22.35 -7.58
CA ILE A 340 -32.28 -22.12 -6.13
C ILE A 340 -32.37 -23.45 -5.38
N ASP A 341 -33.18 -24.40 -5.85
CA ASP A 341 -33.30 -25.72 -5.20
C ASP A 341 -31.96 -26.47 -5.21
N ARG A 342 -31.24 -26.45 -6.33
CA ARG A 342 -29.89 -27.05 -6.43
C ARG A 342 -28.88 -26.38 -5.50
N LEU A 343 -28.91 -25.05 -5.40
CA LEU A 343 -28.02 -24.29 -4.51
C LEU A 343 -28.34 -24.56 -3.03
N MET A 344 -29.61 -24.61 -2.66
CA MET A 344 -30.04 -24.97 -1.30
C MET A 344 -29.64 -26.40 -0.95
N LYS A 345 -29.84 -27.35 -1.87
CA LYS A 345 -29.44 -28.75 -1.68
C LYS A 345 -27.92 -28.88 -1.47
N ARG A 346 -27.13 -28.08 -2.18
CA ARG A 346 -25.66 -28.03 -2.06
C ARG A 346 -25.17 -27.33 -0.79
N TYR A 347 -25.93 -26.34 -0.31
CA TYR A 347 -25.66 -25.67 0.97
C TYR A 347 -25.94 -26.62 2.14
N ASN A 348 -27.10 -27.29 2.12
CA ASN A 348 -27.49 -28.26 3.15
C ASN A 348 -26.62 -29.52 3.16
N SER A 349 -25.93 -29.83 2.05
CA SER A 349 -24.96 -30.94 1.99
C SER A 349 -23.54 -30.53 2.40
N ARG A 350 -23.35 -29.31 2.92
CA ARG A 350 -22.04 -28.72 3.24
C ARG A 350 -21.78 -28.55 4.74
N ASP A 351 -22.77 -28.87 5.57
CA ASP A 351 -22.61 -29.32 6.95
C ASP A 351 -22.41 -30.86 6.97
#